data_AF-A0A7S3B6H9-F1
#
_entry.id   AF-A0A7S3B6H9-F1
#
_cell.length_a   1.000
_cell.length_b   1.000
_cell.length_c   1.000
_cell.angle_alpha   90.00
_cell.angle_beta   90.00
_cell.angle_gamma   90.00
#
_symmetry.space_group_name_H-M   'P 1'
#
loop_
_entity.id
_entity.type
_entity.pdbx_description
1 polymer ?
#
loop_
_entity_poly.entity_id
_entity_poly.type
_entity_poly.pdbx_seq_one_letter_code
_entity_poly.pdbx_strand_id
1 'polypeptide(L)'
;GTVLAAAAARGCSKLLGSDLNHDFVSRSECNLREAGIDMSTVQLVVHDATEACEVLQASAEQDSTVIVSNPPWGHNIGEADDGVAIVRSIAAQARRSTMCWIVNPLAAEALRCMPSLTVLRQVPFGRVELVVCVTDGQASRDDLALPVR
;
A
#
# COMPACT_ATOMS: atom_id res chain seq x y z
N GLY A 1 -4.41 10.69 -3.98
CA GLY A 1 -4.43 12.17 -3.85
C GLY A 1 -3.73 12.65 -2.60
N THR A 2 -4.44 12.72 -1.46
CA THR A 2 -3.98 13.40 -0.23
C THR A 2 -2.62 12.93 0.29
N VAL A 3 -2.39 11.61 0.34
CA VAL A 3 -1.13 11.04 0.81
C VAL A 3 0.05 11.45 -0.07
N LEU A 4 -0.13 11.48 -1.39
CA LEU A 4 0.91 11.89 -2.34
C LEU A 4 1.24 13.37 -2.20
N ALA A 5 0.22 14.23 -2.03
CA ALA A 5 0.44 15.65 -1.77
C ALA A 5 1.26 15.87 -0.48
N ALA A 6 0.95 15.11 0.58
CA ALA A 6 1.71 15.16 1.82
C ALA A 6 3.16 14.69 1.64
N ALA A 7 3.39 13.62 0.86
CA ALA A 7 4.72 13.13 0.55
C ALA A 7 5.53 14.14 -0.29
N ALA A 8 4.92 14.78 -1.29
CA ALA A 8 5.53 15.85 -2.07
C ALA A 8 5.95 17.04 -1.17
N ALA A 9 5.06 17.48 -0.27
CA ALA A 9 5.35 18.54 0.70
C ALA A 9 6.48 18.17 1.68
N ARG A 10 6.75 16.88 1.88
CA ARG A 10 7.87 16.37 2.66
C ARG A 10 9.17 16.24 1.87
N GLY A 11 9.17 16.55 0.57
CA GLY A 11 10.34 16.52 -0.29
C GLY A 11 10.61 15.16 -0.97
N CYS A 12 9.63 14.25 -1.00
CA CYS A 12 9.75 13.02 -1.78
C CYS A 12 9.83 13.35 -3.28
N SER A 13 10.85 12.83 -3.96
CA SER A 13 11.15 13.13 -5.37
C SER A 13 10.58 12.15 -6.39
N LYS A 14 10.12 10.98 -5.92
CA LYS A 14 9.44 9.95 -6.72
C LYS A 14 8.18 9.53 -5.99
N LEU A 15 7.03 9.69 -6.63
CA LEU A 15 5.72 9.45 -6.04
C LEU A 15 4.93 8.51 -6.95
N LEU A 16 4.40 7.42 -6.38
CA LEU A 16 3.55 6.48 -7.09
C LEU A 16 2.19 6.42 -6.41
N GLY A 17 1.12 6.62 -7.18
CA GLY A 17 -0.25 6.37 -6.76
C GLY A 17 -0.92 5.34 -7.64
N SER A 18 -1.66 4.42 -7.04
CA SER A 18 -2.47 3.45 -7.75
C SER A 18 -3.88 3.36 -7.17
N ASP A 19 -4.86 3.12 -8.03
CA ASP A 19 -6.21 2.74 -7.65
C ASP A 19 -6.79 1.82 -8.74
N LEU A 20 -7.69 0.90 -8.37
CA LEU A 20 -8.39 0.05 -9.33
C LEU A 20 -9.37 0.88 -10.19
N ASN A 21 -9.88 1.99 -9.65
CA ASN A 21 -10.86 2.83 -10.30
C ASN A 21 -10.19 4.01 -11.04
N HIS A 22 -10.35 4.03 -12.37
CA HIS A 22 -9.88 5.10 -13.24
C HIS A 22 -10.34 6.50 -12.80
N ASP A 23 -11.59 6.65 -12.37
CA ASP A 23 -12.11 7.97 -11.95
C ASP A 23 -11.38 8.51 -10.71
N PHE A 24 -10.98 7.64 -9.80
CA PHE A 24 -10.21 8.04 -8.62
C PHE A 24 -8.78 8.44 -8.99
N VAL A 25 -8.17 7.73 -9.95
CA VAL A 25 -6.88 8.11 -10.53
C VAL A 25 -6.96 9.49 -11.18
N SER A 26 -7.92 9.71 -12.08
CA SER A 26 -8.09 11.01 -12.77
C SER A 26 -8.37 12.16 -11.79
N ARG A 27 -9.24 11.94 -10.79
CA ARG A 27 -9.49 12.95 -9.74
C ARG A 27 -8.24 13.23 -8.92
N SER A 28 -7.45 12.19 -8.60
CA SER A 28 -6.19 12.36 -7.89
C SER A 28 -5.20 13.22 -8.69
N GLU A 29 -5.13 13.03 -10.00
CA GLU A 29 -4.30 13.84 -10.90
C GLU A 29 -4.72 15.32 -10.87
N CYS A 30 -6.02 15.60 -11.01
CA CYS A 30 -6.56 16.97 -10.93
C CYS A 30 -6.22 17.61 -9.57
N ASN A 31 -6.46 16.91 -8.46
CA ASN A 31 -6.21 17.43 -7.12
C ASN A 31 -4.71 17.73 -6.90
N LEU A 32 -3.80 16.91 -7.45
CA LEU A 32 -2.36 17.14 -7.32
C LEU A 32 -1.90 18.34 -8.15
N ARG A 33 -2.46 18.53 -9.36
CA ARG A 33 -2.21 19.72 -10.17
C ARG A 33 -2.70 20.98 -9.48
N GLU A 34 -3.92 20.97 -8.93
CA GLU A 34 -4.49 22.10 -8.19
C GLU A 34 -3.68 22.44 -6.93
N ALA A 35 -3.10 21.42 -6.29
CA ALA A 35 -2.18 21.60 -5.18
C ALA A 35 -0.78 22.10 -5.59
N GLY A 36 -0.52 22.32 -6.88
CA GLY A 36 0.77 22.81 -7.39
C GLY A 36 1.89 21.78 -7.33
N ILE A 37 1.56 20.49 -7.28
CA ILE A 37 2.56 19.42 -7.27
C ILE A 37 3.17 19.26 -8.67
N ASP A 38 4.50 19.15 -8.75
CA ASP A 38 5.21 18.86 -10.00
C ASP A 38 4.88 17.44 -10.47
N MET A 39 4.00 17.36 -11.47
CA MET A 39 3.53 16.10 -12.03
C MET A 39 4.63 15.28 -12.71
N SER A 40 5.81 15.85 -13.01
CA SER A 40 6.94 15.06 -13.52
C SER A 40 7.54 14.10 -12.49
N THR A 41 7.24 14.34 -11.20
CA THR A 41 7.67 13.50 -10.07
C THR A 41 6.61 12.47 -9.65
N VAL A 42 5.42 12.54 -10.23
CA VAL A 42 4.26 11.73 -9.87
C VAL A 42 3.90 10.78 -10.99
N GLN A 43 3.88 9.50 -10.69
CA GLN A 43 3.29 8.47 -11.53
C GLN A 43 1.96 8.02 -10.93
N LEU A 44 0.88 8.09 -11.72
CA LEU A 44 -0.43 7.58 -11.34
C LEU A 44 -0.81 6.44 -12.29
N VAL A 45 -1.29 5.32 -11.75
CA VAL A 45 -1.65 4.14 -12.54
C VAL A 45 -3.01 3.60 -12.11
N VAL A 46 -3.79 3.12 -13.09
CA VAL A 46 -4.95 2.28 -12.81
C VAL A 46 -4.44 0.86 -12.63
N HIS A 47 -4.55 0.32 -11.42
CA HIS A 47 -3.91 -0.93 -11.05
C HIS A 47 -4.64 -1.63 -9.90
N ASP A 48 -4.85 -2.93 -10.04
CA ASP A 48 -5.33 -3.81 -8.98
C ASP A 48 -4.19 -4.12 -8.02
N ALA A 49 -4.28 -3.67 -6.76
CA ALA A 49 -3.23 -3.90 -5.76
C ALA A 49 -3.04 -5.38 -5.37
N THR A 50 -3.92 -6.28 -5.80
CA THR A 50 -3.73 -7.73 -5.66
C THR A 50 -2.82 -8.31 -6.75
N GLU A 51 -2.66 -7.62 -7.88
CA GLU A 51 -1.81 -8.01 -9.01
C GLU A 51 -0.39 -7.45 -8.90
N ALA A 52 0.53 -8.02 -9.69
CA ALA A 52 1.91 -7.58 -9.73
C ALA A 52 2.08 -6.21 -10.42
N CYS A 53 2.75 -5.29 -9.73
CA CYS A 53 3.09 -3.96 -10.23
C CYS A 53 4.59 -3.87 -10.54
N GLU A 54 4.95 -3.84 -11.84
CA GLU A 54 6.35 -3.75 -12.27
C GLU A 54 7.08 -2.53 -11.68
N VAL A 55 6.38 -1.41 -11.55
CA VAL A 55 6.93 -0.15 -10.99
C VAL A 55 7.30 -0.31 -9.52
N LEU A 56 6.46 -1.03 -8.76
CA LEU A 56 6.70 -1.30 -7.35
C LEU A 56 7.88 -2.26 -7.17
N GLN A 57 7.95 -3.31 -7.99
CA GLN A 57 9.04 -4.28 -7.97
C GLN A 57 10.38 -3.64 -8.31
N ALA A 58 10.44 -2.80 -9.35
CA ALA A 58 11.65 -2.07 -9.72
C ALA A 58 12.12 -1.11 -8.61
N SER A 59 11.19 -0.50 -7.88
CA SER A 59 11.50 0.44 -6.79
C SER A 59 12.03 -0.27 -5.54
N ALA A 60 11.56 -1.49 -5.26
CA ALA A 60 11.97 -2.27 -4.09
C ALA A 60 13.46 -2.67 -4.10
N GLU A 61 14.09 -2.70 -5.27
CA GLU A 61 15.50 -3.07 -5.41
C GLU A 61 16.47 -1.90 -5.16
N GLN A 62 15.99 -0.65 -5.23
CA GLN A 62 16.87 0.52 -5.35
C GLN A 62 16.91 1.42 -4.12
N ASP A 63 15.85 1.53 -3.32
CA ASP A 63 15.77 2.51 -2.22
C ASP A 63 14.86 2.09 -1.05
N SER A 64 14.95 2.82 0.07
CA SER A 64 14.00 2.73 1.18
C SER A 64 12.61 3.20 0.73
N THR A 65 11.75 2.26 0.35
CA THR A 65 10.38 2.56 -0.11
C THR A 65 9.43 2.66 1.08
N VAL A 66 8.61 3.71 1.08
CA VAL A 66 7.50 3.89 2.03
C VAL A 66 6.19 3.74 1.29
N ILE A 67 5.38 2.78 1.71
CA ILE A 67 4.05 2.53 1.17
C ILE A 67 3.03 2.97 2.20
N VAL A 68 2.03 3.73 1.77
CA VAL A 68 0.94 4.17 2.64
C VAL A 68 -0.37 3.91 1.94
N SER A 69 -1.27 3.15 2.57
CA SER A 69 -2.55 2.78 1.96
C SER A 69 -3.67 2.63 2.98
N ASN A 70 -4.89 2.85 2.51
CA ASN A 70 -6.14 2.61 3.23
C ASN A 70 -6.98 1.63 2.40
N PRO A 71 -6.62 0.34 2.37
CA PRO A 71 -7.38 -0.64 1.59
C PRO A 71 -8.78 -0.84 2.19
N PRO A 72 -9.74 -1.40 1.44
CA PRO A 72 -11.06 -1.70 1.97
C PRO A 72 -10.97 -2.72 3.12
N TRP A 73 -11.65 -2.44 4.23
CA TRP A 73 -11.68 -3.32 5.41
C TRP A 73 -13.14 -3.58 5.86
N GLY A 74 -13.65 -4.81 5.61
CA GLY A 74 -15.02 -5.27 5.95
C GLY A 74 -16.01 -5.15 4.76
N HIS A 75 -17.02 -6.00 4.54
CA HIS A 75 -17.72 -7.03 5.34
C HIS A 75 -17.35 -8.49 5.01
N ASN A 76 -16.34 -8.69 4.17
CA ASN A 76 -16.04 -9.93 3.46
C ASN A 76 -14.66 -10.47 3.82
N ILE A 77 -14.41 -10.73 5.11
CA ILE A 77 -13.12 -11.31 5.56
C ILE A 77 -12.96 -12.68 4.87
N GLY A 78 -11.92 -12.84 4.05
CA GLY A 78 -11.66 -14.05 3.27
C GLY A 78 -12.11 -14.05 1.80
N GLU A 79 -12.69 -12.97 1.27
CA GLU A 79 -13.02 -12.83 -0.16
C GLU A 79 -11.89 -12.13 -0.95
N ALA A 80 -11.98 -12.15 -2.30
CA ALA A 80 -10.97 -11.55 -3.19
C ALA A 80 -10.75 -10.03 -2.97
N ASP A 81 -11.79 -9.31 -2.53
CA ASP A 81 -11.76 -7.88 -2.22
C ASP A 81 -11.29 -7.57 -0.77
N ASP A 82 -10.80 -8.57 -0.04
CA ASP A 82 -10.31 -8.40 1.33
C ASP A 82 -9.00 -7.60 1.34
N GLY A 83 -8.93 -6.56 2.18
CA GLY A 83 -7.70 -5.80 2.43
C GLY A 83 -6.51 -6.69 2.81
N VAL A 84 -6.74 -7.89 3.35
CA VAL A 84 -5.68 -8.89 3.59
C VAL A 84 -5.00 -9.34 2.29
N ALA A 85 -5.75 -9.57 1.20
CA ALA A 85 -5.18 -9.99 -0.09
C ALA A 85 -4.28 -8.90 -0.67
N ILE A 86 -4.74 -7.63 -0.60
CA ILE A 86 -3.95 -6.46 -0.99
C ILE A 86 -2.66 -6.39 -0.19
N VAL A 87 -2.73 -6.50 1.14
CA VAL A 87 -1.54 -6.41 1.98
C VAL A 87 -0.55 -7.55 1.70
N ARG A 88 -1.03 -8.78 1.52
CA ARG A 88 -0.17 -9.91 1.14
C ARG A 88 0.53 -9.70 -0.19
N SER A 89 -0.21 -9.26 -1.21
CA SER A 89 0.36 -9.00 -2.53
C SER A 89 1.42 -7.90 -2.47
N ILE A 90 1.11 -6.77 -1.83
CA ILE A 90 2.06 -5.67 -1.66
C ILE A 90 3.27 -6.11 -0.84
N ALA A 91 3.09 -6.87 0.24
CA ALA A 91 4.20 -7.39 1.03
C ALA A 91 5.13 -8.30 0.20
N ALA A 92 4.57 -9.15 -0.67
CA ALA A 92 5.35 -10.02 -1.52
C ALA A 92 6.16 -9.27 -2.58
N GLN A 93 5.60 -8.18 -3.10
CA GLN A 93 6.21 -7.34 -4.15
C GLN A 93 7.22 -6.33 -3.59
N ALA A 94 6.92 -5.70 -2.46
CA ALA A 94 7.69 -4.61 -1.87
C ALA A 94 8.58 -5.12 -0.73
N ARG A 95 9.59 -5.91 -1.08
CA ARG A 95 10.56 -6.44 -0.11
C ARG A 95 11.32 -5.30 0.56
N ARG A 96 11.62 -5.45 1.85
CA ARG A 96 12.39 -4.46 2.66
C ARG A 96 11.77 -3.06 2.68
N SER A 97 10.45 -2.97 2.46
CA SER A 97 9.74 -1.69 2.47
C SER A 97 9.12 -1.41 3.83
N THR A 98 9.01 -0.13 4.17
CA THR A 98 8.20 0.31 5.31
C THR A 98 6.79 0.58 4.82
N MET A 99 5.80 -0.02 5.47
CA MET A 99 4.38 0.13 5.11
C MET A 99 3.63 0.78 6.26
N CYS A 100 2.69 1.66 5.94
CA CYS A 100 1.75 2.27 6.87
C CYS A 100 0.33 1.99 6.36
N TRP A 101 -0.40 1.17 7.11
CA TRP A 101 -1.76 0.79 6.80
C TRP A 101 -2.72 1.57 7.66
N ILE A 102 -3.70 2.21 7.03
CA ILE A 102 -4.85 2.83 7.69
C ILE A 102 -5.94 1.76 7.73
N VAL A 103 -6.27 1.26 8.91
CA VAL A 103 -7.07 0.04 9.07
C VAL A 103 -8.09 0.13 10.20
N ASN A 104 -9.15 -0.68 10.17
CA ASN A 104 -10.00 -0.84 11.35
C ASN A 104 -9.33 -1.78 12.40
N PRO A 105 -9.81 -1.83 13.65
CA PRO A 105 -9.17 -2.65 14.70
C PRO A 105 -9.11 -4.16 14.40
N LEU A 106 -10.07 -4.71 13.67
CA LEU A 106 -10.05 -6.13 13.28
C LEU A 106 -8.94 -6.41 12.26
N ALA A 107 -8.80 -5.53 11.28
CA ALA A 107 -7.74 -5.60 10.28
C ALA A 107 -6.35 -5.42 10.91
N ALA A 108 -6.20 -4.52 11.90
CA ALA A 108 -4.95 -4.39 12.65
C ALA A 108 -4.53 -5.70 13.33
N GLU A 109 -5.47 -6.44 13.91
CA GLU A 109 -5.18 -7.75 14.49
C GLU A 109 -4.77 -8.77 13.43
N ALA A 110 -5.44 -8.77 12.26
CA ALA A 110 -5.06 -9.63 11.14
C ALA A 110 -3.63 -9.34 10.63
N LEU A 111 -3.22 -8.07 10.60
CA LEU A 111 -1.85 -7.67 10.23
C LEU A 111 -0.80 -8.19 11.21
N ARG A 112 -1.09 -8.20 12.52
CA ARG A 112 -0.15 -8.73 13.54
C ARG A 112 0.07 -10.23 13.41
N CYS A 113 -0.94 -10.94 12.92
CA CYS A 113 -0.89 -12.39 12.70
C CYS A 113 -0.28 -12.77 11.34
N MET A 114 0.09 -11.80 10.49
CA MET A 114 0.62 -12.06 9.15
C MET A 114 2.13 -12.37 9.21
N PRO A 115 2.59 -13.57 8.82
CA PRO A 115 3.99 -13.97 8.98
C PRO A 115 4.99 -13.15 8.13
N SER A 116 4.53 -12.55 7.04
CA SER A 116 5.37 -11.74 6.15
C SER A 116 5.59 -10.31 6.66
N LEU A 117 4.99 -9.93 7.79
CA LEU A 117 5.02 -8.59 8.33
C LEU A 117 5.57 -8.58 9.77
N THR A 118 6.51 -7.67 10.01
CA THR A 118 6.88 -7.27 11.37
C THR A 118 6.21 -5.94 11.71
N VAL A 119 5.24 -5.95 12.62
CA VAL A 119 4.57 -4.73 13.11
C VAL A 119 5.51 -3.95 14.03
N LEU A 120 5.85 -2.73 13.63
CA LEU A 120 6.74 -1.84 14.39
C LEU A 120 5.95 -0.91 15.33
N ARG A 121 4.79 -0.44 14.88
CA ARG A 121 3.97 0.51 15.65
C ARG A 121 2.51 0.41 15.27
N GLN A 122 1.65 0.56 16.27
CA GLN A 122 0.21 0.75 16.09
C GLN A 122 -0.21 2.02 16.82
N VAL A 123 -0.92 2.90 16.14
CA VAL A 123 -1.35 4.20 16.68
C VAL A 123 -2.85 4.38 16.45
N PRO A 124 -3.64 4.65 17.51
CA PRO A 124 -5.04 5.03 17.34
C PRO A 124 -5.16 6.30 16.50
N PHE A 125 -6.08 6.32 15.53
CA PHE A 125 -6.33 7.45 14.64
C PHE A 125 -7.84 7.64 14.38
N GLY A 126 -8.53 8.26 15.33
CA GLY A 126 -9.98 8.44 15.27
C GLY A 126 -10.70 7.10 15.41
N ARG A 127 -11.43 6.68 14.36
CA ARG A 127 -12.15 5.38 14.31
C ARG A 127 -11.35 4.25 13.66
N VAL A 128 -10.16 4.56 13.17
CA VAL A 128 -9.23 3.62 12.53
C VAL A 128 -7.92 3.60 13.32
N GLU A 129 -7.00 2.77 12.89
CA GLU A 129 -5.66 2.61 13.42
C GLU A 129 -4.64 2.79 12.29
N LEU A 130 -3.49 3.35 12.63
CA LEU A 130 -2.31 3.37 11.77
C LEU A 130 -1.39 2.25 12.21
N VAL A 131 -1.17 1.27 11.34
CA VAL A 131 -0.27 0.15 11.58
C VAL A 131 0.96 0.33 10.70
N VAL A 132 2.10 0.58 11.32
CA VAL A 132 3.40 0.66 10.66
C VAL A 132 4.08 -0.69 10.77
N CYS A 133 4.44 -1.28 9.64
CA CYS A 133 5.12 -2.57 9.57
C CYS A 133 6.23 -2.56 8.51
N VAL A 134 7.09 -3.57 8.56
CA VAL A 134 8.09 -3.84 7.52
C VAL A 134 7.88 -5.25 6.98
N THR A 135 8.27 -5.48 5.72
CA THR A 135 8.36 -6.83 5.18
C THR A 135 9.70 -7.45 5.54
N ASP A 136 9.62 -8.66 6.09
CA ASP A 136 10.82 -9.47 6.29
C ASP A 136 11.30 -9.90 4.89
N GLY A 137 12.53 -9.54 4.54
CA GLY A 137 13.11 -9.85 3.22
C GLY A 137 13.31 -11.36 2.95
N GLN A 138 12.75 -12.24 3.78
CA GLN A 138 12.77 -13.70 3.67
C GLN A 138 11.37 -14.27 3.41
N ALA A 139 10.66 -13.77 2.39
CA ALA A 139 9.52 -14.53 1.88
C ALA A 139 10.06 -15.82 1.25
N SER A 140 9.73 -16.97 1.84
CA SER A 140 9.95 -18.28 1.21
C SER A 140 9.27 -18.29 -0.15
N ARG A 141 9.91 -18.84 -1.19
CA ARG A 141 9.29 -18.99 -2.52
C ARG A 141 7.96 -19.75 -2.48
N ASP A 142 7.70 -20.50 -1.41
CA ASP A 142 6.52 -21.32 -1.24
C ASP A 142 5.25 -20.54 -0.83
N ASP A 143 5.38 -19.30 -0.33
CA ASP A 143 4.21 -18.50 0.12
C ASP A 143 3.45 -17.83 -1.04
N LEU A 144 4.01 -17.82 -2.24
CA LEU A 144 3.39 -17.26 -3.46
C LEU A 144 2.46 -18.25 -4.17
N ALA A 145 2.43 -19.51 -3.72
CA ALA A 145 1.64 -20.58 -4.33
C ALA A 145 0.46 -20.96 -3.43
N LEU A 146 -0.47 -20.03 -3.17
CA LEU A 146 -1.78 -20.40 -2.65
C LEU A 146 -2.78 -20.49 -3.82
N PRO A 147 -3.56 -21.57 -3.91
CA PRO A 147 -4.57 -21.72 -4.95
C PRO A 147 -5.65 -20.67 -4.74
N VAL A 148 -5.87 -19.85 -5.76
CA VAL A 148 -7.13 -19.11 -5.94
C VAL A 148 -8.24 -20.17 -5.88
N ARG A 149 -9.06 -20.13 -4.81
CA ARG A 149 -10.27 -20.96 -4.70
C ARG A 149 -11.42 -20.27 -5.41
#